data_AF-A0A285DPK2-F1
#
_entry.id   AF-A0A285DPK2-F1
#
_cell.length_a   1.000
_cell.length_b   1.000
_cell.length_c   1.000
_cell.angle_alpha   90.00
_cell.angle_beta   90.00
_cell.angle_gamma   90.00
#
_symmetry.space_group_name_H-M   'P 1'
#
loop_
_entity.id
_entity.type
_entity.pdbx_description
1 polymer ?
#
loop_
_entity_poly.entity_id
_entity_poly.type
_entity_poly.pdbx_seq_one_letter_code
_entity_poly.pdbx_strand_id
1 'polypeptide(L)'
;MPSALPPHGEGPAGDRSVQQSLEAAWPADLPAADVRELLAAGRALLRADATGVGRARWPGVFPAAGAVAPAFARAGFRIQAAIARRDGSPGKAVVHLVWAGTDRGGTFTDLRITDWHFTRSSKKGASAWIPQSPT
;
A
#
# COMPACT_ATOMS: atom_id res chain seq x y z
N MET A 1 -9.76 29.27 -6.28
CA MET A 1 -10.92 28.49 -6.78
C MET A 1 -10.91 27.16 -6.04
N PRO A 2 -12.03 26.72 -5.43
CA PRO A 2 -12.02 25.51 -4.61
C PRO A 2 -11.76 24.30 -5.50
N SER A 3 -10.80 23.47 -5.09
CA SER A 3 -10.41 22.24 -5.77
C SER A 3 -11.57 21.25 -5.67
N ALA A 4 -12.32 21.08 -6.75
CA ALA A 4 -13.27 19.99 -6.86
C ALA A 4 -12.46 18.68 -6.81
N LEU A 5 -12.79 17.79 -5.87
CA LEU A 5 -12.27 16.43 -5.87
C LEU A 5 -12.58 15.81 -7.24
N PRO A 6 -11.59 15.18 -7.91
CA PRO A 6 -11.80 14.64 -9.26
C PRO A 6 -12.90 13.56 -9.24
N PRO A 7 -13.73 13.48 -10.31
CA PRO A 7 -14.79 12.48 -10.42
C PRO A 7 -14.22 11.06 -10.40
N HIS A 8 -14.98 10.14 -9.78
CA HIS A 8 -14.64 8.73 -9.63
C HIS A 8 -14.20 8.09 -10.97
N GLY A 9 -13.06 7.42 -10.98
CA GLY A 9 -12.69 6.50 -12.07
C GLY A 9 -11.92 7.06 -13.27
N GLU A 10 -11.31 8.25 -13.21
CA GLU A 10 -10.59 8.90 -14.33
C GLU A 10 -9.30 8.18 -14.83
N GLY A 11 -9.04 6.96 -14.35
CA GLY A 11 -7.86 6.20 -14.74
C GLY A 11 -6.55 6.90 -14.33
N PRO A 12 -5.44 6.72 -15.08
CA PRO A 12 -4.11 7.18 -14.69
C PRO A 12 -3.96 8.69 -14.43
N ALA A 13 -4.84 9.53 -14.99
CA ALA A 13 -4.83 10.98 -14.75
C ALA A 13 -5.33 11.34 -13.34
N GLY A 14 -6.42 10.71 -12.89
CA GLY A 14 -6.93 10.85 -11.53
C GLY A 14 -5.93 10.34 -10.48
N ASP A 15 -5.26 9.22 -10.77
CA ASP A 15 -4.22 8.65 -9.90
C ASP A 15 -3.07 9.64 -9.63
N ARG A 16 -2.67 10.44 -10.64
CA ARG A 16 -1.67 11.51 -10.46
C ARG A 16 -2.16 12.60 -9.50
N SER A 17 -3.43 13.02 -9.63
CA SER A 17 -4.00 14.02 -8.73
C SER A 17 -4.05 13.51 -7.29
N VAL A 18 -4.48 12.25 -7.10
CA VAL A 18 -4.51 11.61 -5.78
C VAL A 18 -3.09 11.53 -5.19
N GLN A 19 -2.10 11.15 -5.99
CA GLN A 19 -0.70 11.12 -5.54
C GLN A 19 -0.21 12.51 -5.10
N GLN A 20 -0.48 13.56 -5.88
CA GLN A 20 -0.09 14.93 -5.53
C GLN A 20 -0.76 15.41 -4.24
N SER A 21 -2.06 15.14 -4.08
CA SER A 21 -2.78 15.46 -2.84
C SER A 21 -2.17 14.72 -1.63
N LEU A 22 -1.80 13.46 -1.81
CA LEU A 22 -1.20 12.62 -0.77
C LEU A 22 0.20 13.13 -0.38
N GLU A 23 1.00 13.55 -1.35
CA GLU A 23 2.32 14.17 -1.11
C GLU A 23 2.24 15.55 -0.47
N ALA A 24 1.25 16.36 -0.83
CA ALA A 24 1.04 17.68 -0.23
C ALA A 24 0.57 17.60 1.23
N ALA A 25 -0.28 16.62 1.56
CA ALA A 25 -0.76 16.40 2.92
C ALA A 25 0.33 15.86 3.86
N TRP A 26 1.25 15.05 3.35
CA TRP A 26 2.34 14.46 4.13
C TRP A 26 3.70 14.72 3.48
N PRO A 27 4.52 15.66 4.00
CA PRO A 27 5.88 15.88 3.51
C PRO A 27 6.77 14.64 3.62
N ALA A 28 7.77 14.51 2.74
CA ALA A 28 8.72 13.40 2.80
C ALA A 28 9.68 13.55 3.99
N ASP A 29 9.82 12.48 4.77
CA ASP A 29 10.57 12.43 6.04
C ASP A 29 11.49 11.18 6.16
N LEU A 30 11.64 10.46 5.05
CA LEU A 30 12.47 9.28 4.89
C LEU A 30 13.46 9.45 3.73
N PRO A 31 14.65 8.81 3.79
CA PRO A 31 15.57 8.75 2.67
C PRO A 31 14.93 8.15 1.41
N ALA A 32 15.26 8.68 0.23
CA ALA A 32 14.66 8.25 -1.02
C ALA A 32 14.83 6.75 -1.33
N ALA A 33 15.93 6.14 -0.88
CA ALA A 33 16.15 4.70 -1.01
C ALA A 33 15.14 3.89 -0.18
N ASP A 34 14.92 4.28 1.08
CA ASP A 34 13.95 3.65 1.97
C ASP A 34 12.53 3.81 1.45
N VAL A 35 12.17 5.00 0.96
CA VAL A 35 10.87 5.25 0.33
C VAL A 35 10.63 4.30 -0.84
N ARG A 36 11.62 4.12 -1.73
CA ARG A 36 11.49 3.19 -2.86
C ARG A 36 11.30 1.74 -2.42
N GLU A 37 12.07 1.28 -1.44
CA GLU A 37 11.95 -0.07 -0.88
C GLU A 37 10.57 -0.30 -0.25
N LEU A 38 10.16 0.61 0.64
CA LEU A 38 8.89 0.55 1.35
C LEU A 38 7.68 0.59 0.40
N LEU A 39 7.70 1.46 -0.61
CA LEU A 39 6.64 1.53 -1.61
C LEU A 39 6.55 0.24 -2.44
N ALA A 40 7.68 -0.34 -2.82
CA ALA A 40 7.69 -1.62 -3.53
C ALA A 40 7.13 -2.76 -2.66
N ALA A 41 7.53 -2.83 -1.39
CA ALA A 41 7.05 -3.82 -0.44
C ALA A 41 5.56 -3.65 -0.12
N GLY A 42 5.12 -2.42 0.22
CA GLY A 42 3.72 -2.10 0.53
C GLY A 42 2.77 -2.39 -0.64
N ARG A 43 3.15 -2.05 -1.87
CA ARG A 43 2.36 -2.39 -3.07
C ARG A 43 2.25 -3.90 -3.28
N ALA A 44 3.33 -4.65 -3.01
CA ALA A 44 3.33 -6.10 -3.13
C ALA A 44 2.45 -6.76 -2.03
N LEU A 45 2.52 -6.26 -0.79
CA LEU A 45 1.68 -6.71 0.32
C LEU A 45 0.21 -6.47 0.05
N LEU A 46 -0.16 -5.25 -0.35
CA LEU A 46 -1.56 -4.91 -0.63
C LEU A 46 -2.14 -5.78 -1.76
N ARG A 47 -1.36 -6.05 -2.82
CA ARG A 47 -1.79 -6.98 -3.88
C ARG A 47 -1.94 -8.41 -3.36
N ALA A 48 -1.02 -8.87 -2.51
CA ALA A 48 -1.09 -10.20 -1.91
C ALA A 48 -2.29 -10.33 -0.97
N ASP A 49 -2.62 -9.28 -0.22
CA ASP A 49 -3.80 -9.23 0.63
C ASP A 49 -5.08 -9.28 -0.22
N ALA A 50 -5.25 -8.34 -1.17
CA ALA A 50 -6.46 -8.21 -1.97
C ALA A 50 -6.72 -9.39 -2.91
N THR A 51 -5.67 -9.97 -3.50
CA THR A 51 -5.78 -11.00 -4.54
C THR A 51 -5.36 -12.41 -4.10
N GLY A 52 -4.79 -12.56 -2.90
CA GLY A 52 -4.18 -13.81 -2.45
C GLY A 52 -2.83 -14.15 -3.11
N VAL A 53 -2.46 -13.51 -4.21
CA VAL A 53 -1.26 -13.87 -4.97
C VAL A 53 0.00 -13.31 -4.34
N GLY A 54 0.94 -14.19 -4.03
CA GLY A 54 2.24 -13.81 -3.43
C GLY A 54 2.23 -13.75 -1.90
N ARG A 55 1.13 -14.15 -1.24
CA ARG A 55 1.08 -14.28 0.24
C ARG A 55 2.18 -15.19 0.79
N ALA A 56 2.57 -16.23 0.05
CA ALA A 56 3.65 -17.15 0.40
C ALA A 56 5.01 -16.47 0.61
N ARG A 57 5.23 -15.25 0.08
CA ARG A 57 6.45 -14.47 0.30
C ARG A 57 6.49 -13.80 1.69
N TRP A 58 5.35 -13.75 2.38
CA TRP A 58 5.16 -13.02 3.63
C TRP A 58 4.50 -13.89 4.70
N PRO A 59 5.09 -15.05 5.06
CA PRO A 59 4.46 -15.98 6.01
C PRO A 59 4.25 -15.38 7.41
N GLY A 60 5.02 -14.34 7.78
CA GLY A 60 4.84 -13.61 9.04
C GLY A 60 3.63 -12.67 9.04
N VAL A 61 3.16 -12.24 7.86
CA VAL A 61 2.00 -11.33 7.70
C VAL A 61 0.73 -12.13 7.36
N PHE A 62 0.85 -13.07 6.43
CA PHE A 62 -0.23 -13.96 6.05
C PHE A 62 0.08 -15.36 6.58
N PRO A 63 -0.49 -15.75 7.74
CA PRO A 63 -0.37 -17.12 8.21
C PRO A 63 -0.94 -18.08 7.15
N ALA A 64 -0.46 -19.31 7.12
CA ALA A 64 -0.94 -20.37 6.23
C ALA A 64 -2.37 -20.79 6.62
N ALA A 65 -3.35 -19.91 6.40
CA ALA A 65 -4.75 -20.25 6.40
C ALA A 65 -5.08 -20.90 5.05
N GLY A 66 -5.88 -21.98 5.07
CA GLY A 66 -6.36 -22.67 3.88
C GLY A 66 -6.93 -21.69 2.85
N ALA A 67 -6.89 -22.07 1.56
CA ALA A 67 -7.12 -21.21 0.41
C ALA A 67 -8.24 -20.15 0.62
N VAL A 68 -7.87 -18.97 1.11
CA VAL A 68 -8.80 -17.85 1.26
C VAL A 68 -9.10 -17.36 -0.15
N ALA A 69 -10.36 -17.43 -0.53
CA ALA A 69 -10.77 -16.99 -1.85
C ALA A 69 -10.43 -15.48 -2.02
N PRO A 70 -9.76 -15.06 -3.12
CA PRO A 70 -9.31 -13.68 -3.33
C PRO A 70 -10.45 -12.66 -3.26
N ALA A 71 -10.42 -11.67 -2.36
CA ALA A 71 -11.51 -10.71 -2.21
C ALA A 71 -11.78 -9.92 -3.52
N PHE A 72 -10.71 -9.62 -4.26
CA PHE A 72 -10.75 -8.88 -5.52
C PHE A 72 -10.16 -9.70 -6.67
N ALA A 73 -10.74 -9.54 -7.87
CA ALA A 73 -10.16 -10.09 -9.09
C ALA A 73 -8.86 -9.34 -9.43
N ARG A 74 -7.83 -10.04 -9.92
CA ARG A 74 -6.53 -9.41 -10.28
C ARG A 74 -6.67 -8.29 -11.31
N ALA A 75 -7.59 -8.44 -12.26
CA ALA A 75 -7.87 -7.42 -13.28
C ALA A 75 -8.71 -6.24 -12.75
N GLY A 76 -9.40 -6.43 -11.63
CA GLY A 76 -10.27 -5.41 -11.02
C GLY A 76 -9.57 -4.59 -9.94
N PHE A 77 -8.31 -4.87 -9.59
CA PHE A 77 -7.59 -4.22 -8.49
C PHE A 77 -6.47 -3.32 -9.00
N ARG A 78 -6.49 -2.03 -8.62
CA ARG A 78 -5.45 -1.04 -8.94
C ARG A 78 -5.04 -0.23 -7.72
N ILE A 79 -3.76 0.07 -7.62
CA ILE A 79 -3.22 1.00 -6.61
C ILE A 79 -3.11 2.36 -7.30
N GLN A 80 -3.82 3.35 -6.77
CA GLN A 80 -3.95 4.69 -7.33
C GLN A 80 -2.82 5.61 -6.88
N ALA A 81 -2.49 5.56 -5.60
CA ALA A 81 -1.42 6.37 -5.01
C ALA A 81 -0.76 5.62 -3.86
N ALA A 82 0.48 5.97 -3.56
CA ALA A 82 1.16 5.45 -2.39
C ALA A 82 2.25 6.42 -1.89
N ILE A 83 2.35 6.57 -0.58
CA ILE A 83 3.44 7.27 0.09
C ILE A 83 4.01 6.41 1.23
N ALA A 84 5.30 6.58 1.52
CA ALA A 84 5.94 5.98 2.68
C ALA A 84 6.43 7.10 3.61
N ARG A 85 6.10 7.02 4.89
CA ARG A 85 6.42 8.03 5.91
C ARG A 85 6.99 7.39 7.16
N ARG A 86 7.68 8.17 7.97
CA ARG A 86 8.18 7.71 9.27
C ARG A 86 7.00 7.55 10.23
N ASP A 87 7.05 6.50 11.05
CA ASP A 87 6.03 6.21 12.05
C ASP A 87 6.60 6.42 13.46
N GLY A 88 6.73 7.70 13.85
CA GLY A 88 7.17 8.14 15.18
C GLY A 88 8.65 7.90 15.53
N SER A 89 9.37 7.01 14.82
CA SER A 89 10.80 6.73 15.09
C SER A 89 11.57 6.35 13.82
N PRO A 90 12.90 6.55 13.76
CA PRO A 90 13.71 6.24 12.57
C PRO A 90 13.68 4.76 12.14
N GLY A 91 13.33 3.86 13.06
CA GLY A 91 13.19 2.43 12.81
C GLY A 91 11.77 1.98 12.49
N LYS A 92 10.83 2.91 12.31
CA LYS A 92 9.44 2.60 11.99
C LYS A 92 8.98 3.44 10.81
N ALA A 93 8.25 2.81 9.91
CA ALA A 93 7.68 3.48 8.76
C ALA A 93 6.25 2.97 8.53
N VAL A 94 5.41 3.82 7.97
CA VAL A 94 4.07 3.49 7.52
C VAL A 94 3.99 3.77 6.03
N VAL A 95 3.39 2.84 5.28
CA VAL A 95 3.10 3.01 3.87
C VAL A 95 1.60 3.18 3.72
N HIS A 96 1.18 4.37 3.34
CA HIS A 96 -0.21 4.68 3.03
C HIS A 96 -0.44 4.39 1.55
N LEU A 97 -1.37 3.50 1.24
CA LEU A 97 -1.76 3.19 -0.13
C LEU A 97 -3.23 3.54 -0.36
N VAL A 98 -3.48 4.19 -1.49
CA VAL A 98 -4.84 4.43 -2.00
C VAL A 98 -5.07 3.46 -3.15
N TRP A 99 -6.20 2.77 -3.15
CA TRP A 99 -6.52 1.76 -4.15
C TRP A 99 -8.00 1.76 -4.55
N ALA A 100 -8.26 1.15 -5.70
CA ALA A 100 -9.58 0.88 -6.22
C ALA A 100 -9.68 -0.59 -6.63
N GLY A 101 -10.86 -1.19 -6.44
CA GLY A 101 -11.10 -2.60 -6.58
C GLY A 101 -12.52 -2.90 -7.02
N THR A 102 -12.71 -3.86 -7.92
CA THR A 102 -14.01 -4.52 -8.12
C THR A 102 -13.99 -5.87 -7.41
N ASP A 103 -14.89 -6.05 -6.45
CA ASP A 103 -15.04 -7.32 -5.74
C ASP A 103 -15.64 -8.41 -6.67
N ARG A 104 -15.72 -9.65 -6.18
CA ARG A 104 -16.33 -10.75 -6.95
C ARG A 104 -17.84 -10.59 -7.19
N GLY A 105 -18.52 -9.74 -6.43
CA GLY A 105 -19.93 -9.41 -6.62
C GLY A 105 -20.16 -8.35 -7.70
N GLY A 106 -19.09 -7.78 -8.27
CA GLY A 106 -19.17 -6.69 -9.25
C GLY A 106 -19.24 -5.30 -8.62
N THR A 107 -19.13 -5.19 -7.29
CA THR A 107 -19.15 -3.91 -6.59
C THR A 107 -17.81 -3.20 -6.78
N PHE A 108 -17.85 -2.01 -7.38
CA PHE A 108 -16.68 -1.15 -7.50
C PHE A 108 -16.50 -0.29 -6.24
N THR A 109 -15.29 -0.25 -5.72
CA THR A 109 -14.87 0.67 -4.66
C THR A 109 -13.62 1.40 -5.11
N ASP A 110 -13.53 2.70 -4.87
CA ASP A 110 -12.35 3.51 -5.11
C ASP A 110 -11.98 4.33 -3.87
N LEU A 111 -10.81 4.98 -3.93
CA LEU A 111 -10.29 5.84 -2.87
C LEU A 111 -10.19 5.15 -1.50
N ARG A 112 -10.05 3.81 -1.50
CA ARG A 112 -9.83 3.04 -0.28
C ARG A 112 -8.40 3.24 0.19
N ILE A 113 -8.24 3.49 1.48
CA ILE A 113 -6.93 3.68 2.12
C ILE A 113 -6.57 2.40 2.88
N THR A 114 -5.33 1.97 2.74
CA THR A 114 -4.76 0.88 3.53
C THR A 114 -3.35 1.24 3.96
N ASP A 115 -3.09 1.07 5.24
CA ASP A 115 -1.82 1.39 5.85
C ASP A 115 -1.06 0.10 6.18
N TRP A 116 0.21 0.04 5.76
CA TRP A 116 1.13 -1.03 6.14
C TRP A 116 2.23 -0.47 7.02
N HIS A 117 2.34 -0.99 8.23
CA HIS A 117 3.40 -0.62 9.15
C HIS A 117 4.63 -1.52 8.93
N PHE A 118 5.80 -0.92 9.00
CA PHE A 118 7.10 -1.57 8.84
C PHE A 118 8.00 -1.20 10.01
N THR A 119 8.77 -2.18 10.47
CA THR A 119 9.86 -1.97 11.42
C THR A 119 11.19 -2.28 10.74
N ARG A 120 12.20 -1.47 11.01
CA ARG A 120 13.55 -1.68 10.50
C ARG A 120 14.23 -2.70 11.39
N SER A 121 14.71 -3.79 10.78
CA SER A 121 15.58 -4.76 11.43
C SER A 121 16.99 -4.60 10.91
N SER A 122 17.96 -4.48 11.82
CA SER A 122 19.37 -4.55 11.51
C SER A 122 19.93 -5.92 11.93
N LYS A 123 20.40 -6.71 10.97
CA LYS A 123 21.18 -7.92 11.24
C LYS A 123 22.51 -7.83 10.50
N LYS A 124 23.62 -7.92 11.24
CA LYS A 124 25.00 -7.99 10.71
C LYS A 124 25.30 -6.93 9.62
N GLY A 125 24.94 -5.67 9.87
CA GLY A 125 25.20 -4.55 8.93
C GLY A 125 24.21 -4.40 7.78
N ALA A 126 23.33 -5.38 7.54
CA ALA A 126 22.21 -5.25 6.62
C ALA A 126 20.99 -4.72 7.37
N SER A 127 20.45 -3.60 6.90
CA SER A 127 19.19 -3.03 7.35
C SER A 127 18.09 -3.44 6.37
N ALA A 128 17.02 -4.05 6.87
CA ALA A 128 15.86 -4.43 6.06
C ALA A 128 14.55 -3.97 6.72
N TRP A 129 13.57 -3.58 5.92
CA TRP A 129 12.24 -3.25 6.40
C TRP A 129 11.36 -4.50 6.49
N ILE A 130 10.85 -4.78 7.69
CA ILE A 130 9.99 -5.94 7.97
C ILE A 130 8.56 -5.45 8.14
N PRO A 131 7.60 -5.88 7.28
CA PRO A 131 6.21 -5.54 7.47
C PRO A 131 5.65 -6.16 8.74
N GLN A 132 4.80 -5.41 9.42
CA GLN A 132 4.05 -5.88 10.57
C GLN A 132 2.69 -6.38 10.10
N SER A 133 2.16 -7.40 10.78
CA SER A 133 0.79 -7.84 10.54
C SER A 133 -0.17 -6.71 10.90
N PRO A 134 -1.24 -6.47 10.11
CA PRO A 134 -2.29 -5.56 10.53
C PRO A 134 -2.92 -6.14 11.80
N THR A 135 -2.92 -5.37 12.88
CA THR A 135 -3.65 -5.71 14.11
C THR A 135 -5.14 -5.57 13.93
#